data_AF-A0ABD2WLC0-F1
#
_entry.id   AF-A0ABD2WLC0-F1
#
_cell.length_a   1.000
_cell.length_b   1.000
_cell.length_c   1.000
_cell.angle_alpha   90.00
_cell.angle_beta   90.00
_cell.angle_gamma   90.00
#
_symmetry.space_group_name_H-M   'P 1'
#
loop_
_entity.id
_entity.type
_entity.pdbx_description
1 polymer ?
#
loop_
_entity_poly.entity_id
_entity_poly.type
_entity_poly.pdbx_seq_one_letter_code
_entity_poly.pdbx_strand_id
1 'polypeptide(L)'
;MLANLIAMGTAYFLWDARAIIKLQEYLIANDIEEENLEDNTILTDMLRVSVGSSLCRNPIKPELLNKFKDTILAFPIDNWKTVKLYRKNYIILQVACVEYLLYPNKDNEEYKKIYSCDEQKVTEVYNKLFDLPKNNIPDNVTVRAVKSFFSYDILVDDNDYLETIRLYLRGIDINSRELKYIKNRSIEIINSALDELPAPTRRRCVIS
;
A
#
# COMPACT_ATOMS: atom_id res chain seq x y z
N MET A 1 18.05 -6.35 -11.55
CA MET A 1 16.71 -5.83 -11.87
C MET A 1 15.75 -6.88 -12.44
N LEU A 2 16.00 -7.54 -13.58
CA LEU A 2 15.13 -8.64 -14.08
C LEU A 2 15.12 -9.90 -13.20
N ALA A 3 16.27 -10.25 -12.60
CA ALA A 3 16.34 -11.35 -11.63
C ALA A 3 15.50 -11.09 -10.36
N ASN A 4 15.28 -9.82 -10.00
CA ASN A 4 14.42 -9.46 -8.87
C ASN A 4 12.93 -9.62 -9.21
N LEU A 5 12.50 -9.37 -10.45
CA LEU A 5 11.07 -9.53 -10.80
C LEU A 5 10.62 -10.99 -10.75
N ILE A 6 11.51 -11.93 -11.11
CA ILE A 6 11.24 -13.38 -11.06
C ILE A 6 11.38 -13.92 -9.63
N ALA A 7 12.31 -13.39 -8.83
CA ALA A 7 12.56 -13.81 -7.45
C ALA A 7 11.60 -13.18 -6.41
N MET A 8 11.08 -11.97 -6.66
CA MET A 8 10.11 -11.30 -5.78
C MET A 8 8.67 -11.81 -5.96
N GLY A 9 8.44 -12.65 -6.97
CA GLY A 9 7.12 -13.19 -7.29
C GLY A 9 6.11 -12.11 -7.71
N THR A 10 4.90 -12.55 -8.02
CA THR A 10 3.79 -11.66 -8.39
C THR A 10 3.16 -10.91 -7.22
N ALA A 11 3.58 -11.23 -6.00
CA ALA A 11 3.34 -10.38 -4.84
C ALA A 11 3.78 -8.95 -5.11
N TYR A 12 4.90 -8.72 -5.82
CA TYR A 12 5.41 -7.38 -6.17
C TYR A 12 4.35 -6.48 -6.83
N PHE A 13 3.48 -7.06 -7.66
CA PHE A 13 2.41 -6.33 -8.35
C PHE A 13 1.36 -5.76 -7.39
N LEU A 14 1.06 -6.51 -6.32
CA LEU A 14 0.17 -6.06 -5.25
C LEU A 14 0.82 -5.01 -4.36
N TRP A 15 2.16 -4.95 -4.31
CA TRP A 15 2.90 -3.97 -3.50
C TRP A 15 3.02 -2.61 -4.18
N ASP A 16 3.17 -2.55 -5.51
CA ASP A 16 3.29 -1.26 -6.22
C ASP A 16 1.90 -0.64 -6.51
N ALA A 17 1.60 0.47 -5.83
CA ALA A 17 0.39 1.26 -6.03
C ALA A 17 0.19 1.75 -7.47
N ARG A 18 1.25 2.18 -8.18
CA ARG A 18 1.11 2.62 -9.57
C ARG A 18 0.70 1.47 -10.49
N ALA A 19 1.28 0.30 -10.27
CA ALA A 19 1.01 -0.87 -11.09
C ALA A 19 -0.41 -1.37 -10.90
N ILE A 20 -0.87 -1.47 -9.65
CA ILE A 20 -2.23 -1.94 -9.35
C ILE A 20 -3.31 -0.94 -9.78
N ILE A 21 -3.05 0.37 -9.72
CA ILE A 21 -3.96 1.41 -10.26
C ILE A 21 -4.11 1.24 -11.77
N LYS A 22 -2.99 1.17 -12.49
CA LYS A 22 -2.99 1.00 -13.96
C LYS A 22 -3.64 -0.31 -14.39
N LEU A 23 -3.49 -1.38 -13.60
CA LEU A 23 -4.20 -2.63 -13.85
C LEU A 23 -5.71 -2.43 -13.77
N GLN A 24 -6.19 -1.86 -12.67
CA GLN A 24 -7.63 -1.64 -12.48
C GLN A 24 -8.19 -0.75 -13.59
N GLU A 25 -7.49 0.32 -13.95
CA GLU A 25 -7.85 1.19 -15.08
C GLU A 25 -7.93 0.41 -16.39
N TYR A 26 -6.95 -0.44 -16.69
CA TYR A 26 -6.95 -1.27 -17.89
C TYR A 26 -8.12 -2.26 -17.91
N LEU A 27 -8.36 -2.95 -16.78
CA LEU A 27 -9.45 -3.92 -16.65
C LEU A 27 -10.81 -3.27 -16.90
N ILE A 28 -11.03 -2.07 -16.36
CA ILE A 28 -12.27 -1.31 -16.53
C ILE A 28 -12.39 -0.80 -17.98
N ALA A 29 -11.34 -0.16 -18.51
CA ALA A 29 -11.39 0.49 -19.82
C ALA A 29 -11.57 -0.48 -20.99
N ASN A 30 -11.07 -1.72 -20.84
CA ASN A 30 -11.18 -2.76 -21.88
C ASN A 30 -12.25 -3.81 -21.57
N ASP A 31 -13.04 -3.58 -20.52
CA ASP A 31 -14.08 -4.50 -20.03
C ASP A 31 -13.63 -5.96 -19.95
N ILE A 32 -12.45 -6.19 -19.35
CA ILE A 32 -11.83 -7.51 -19.30
C ILE A 32 -12.70 -8.49 -18.50
N GLU A 33 -13.02 -9.65 -19.07
CA GLU A 33 -13.67 -10.79 -18.42
C GLU A 33 -12.65 -11.91 -18.14
N GLU A 34 -13.06 -12.95 -17.41
CA GLU A 34 -12.16 -14.04 -17.01
C GLU A 34 -11.64 -14.82 -18.23
N GLU A 35 -12.47 -14.99 -19.25
CA GLU A 35 -12.16 -15.67 -20.50
C GLU A 35 -11.05 -14.95 -21.29
N ASN A 36 -10.94 -13.62 -21.15
CA ASN A 36 -9.87 -12.86 -21.79
C ASN A 36 -8.49 -13.20 -21.21
N LEU A 37 -8.42 -13.80 -20.01
CA LEU A 37 -7.16 -14.24 -19.42
C LEU A 37 -6.60 -15.52 -20.07
N GLU A 38 -7.31 -16.14 -21.00
CA GLU A 38 -6.76 -17.21 -21.84
C GLU A 38 -5.98 -16.67 -23.06
N ASP A 39 -6.14 -15.39 -23.40
CA ASP A 39 -5.39 -14.74 -24.48
C ASP A 39 -4.06 -14.19 -23.97
N ASN A 40 -2.96 -14.83 -24.38
CA ASN A 40 -1.60 -14.41 -24.05
C ASN A 40 -1.26 -12.99 -24.55
N THR A 41 -1.90 -12.51 -25.61
CA THR A 41 -1.75 -11.15 -26.11
C THR A 41 -2.33 -10.16 -25.12
N ILE A 42 -3.56 -10.42 -24.64
CA ILE A 42 -4.23 -9.59 -23.64
C ILE A 42 -3.44 -9.60 -22.33
N LEU A 43 -3.02 -10.78 -21.84
CA LEU A 43 -2.18 -10.89 -20.64
C LEU A 43 -0.86 -10.12 -20.76
N THR A 44 -0.24 -10.17 -21.94
CA THR A 44 1.00 -9.44 -22.23
C THR A 44 0.79 -7.94 -22.17
N ASP A 45 -0.28 -7.44 -22.77
CA ASP A 45 -0.58 -6.01 -22.81
C ASP A 45 -0.99 -5.48 -21.42
N MET A 46 -1.82 -6.22 -20.69
CA MET A 46 -2.14 -5.95 -19.28
C MET A 46 -0.89 -5.81 -18.42
N LEU A 47 0.03 -6.78 -18.52
CA LEU A 47 1.27 -6.79 -17.74
C LEU A 47 2.15 -5.59 -18.09
N ARG A 48 2.28 -5.27 -19.38
CA ARG A 48 3.10 -4.14 -19.88
C ARG A 48 2.55 -2.79 -19.44
N VAL A 49 1.24 -2.59 -19.50
CA VAL A 49 0.61 -1.34 -19.04
C VAL A 49 0.84 -1.13 -17.55
N SER A 50 0.71 -2.20 -16.78
CA SER A 50 0.76 -2.12 -15.32
C SER A 50 2.18 -1.94 -14.79
N VAL A 51 3.12 -2.77 -15.23
CA VAL A 51 4.51 -2.77 -14.71
C VAL A 51 5.42 -1.83 -15.51
N GLY A 52 4.97 -1.37 -16.68
CA GLY A 52 5.74 -0.54 -17.59
C GLY A 52 6.59 -1.37 -18.56
N SER A 53 6.59 -0.93 -19.82
CA SER A 53 7.25 -1.61 -20.94
C SER A 53 8.78 -1.76 -20.76
N SER A 54 9.43 -0.88 -19.99
CA SER A 54 10.87 -0.94 -19.73
C SER A 54 11.28 -2.10 -18.82
N LEU A 55 10.39 -2.53 -17.92
CA LEU A 55 10.60 -3.66 -17.02
C LEU A 55 10.23 -5.00 -17.69
N CYS A 56 9.30 -4.97 -18.65
CA CYS A 56 8.91 -6.11 -19.46
C CYS A 56 9.75 -6.19 -20.75
N ARG A 57 11.02 -6.63 -20.66
CA ARG A 57 11.85 -6.87 -21.86
C ARG A 57 11.24 -7.96 -22.73
N ASN A 58 11.29 -7.75 -24.05
CA ASN A 58 10.89 -8.76 -25.02
C ASN A 58 11.99 -9.82 -25.24
N PRO A 59 11.61 -11.10 -25.41
CA PRO A 59 10.27 -11.65 -25.21
C PRO A 59 9.94 -11.80 -23.71
N ILE A 60 8.67 -11.59 -23.34
CA ILE A 60 8.18 -11.90 -21.98
C ILE A 60 8.23 -13.41 -21.79
N LYS A 61 8.82 -13.86 -20.68
CA LYS A 61 8.91 -15.29 -20.36
C LYS A 61 7.51 -15.85 -20.04
N PRO A 62 7.13 -17.03 -20.57
CA PRO A 62 5.84 -17.67 -20.27
C PRO A 62 5.59 -17.86 -18.77
N GLU A 63 6.63 -18.19 -18.00
CA GLU A 63 6.56 -18.32 -16.54
C GLU A 63 6.06 -17.05 -15.83
N LEU A 64 6.43 -15.87 -16.34
CA LEU A 64 5.99 -14.60 -15.77
C LEU A 64 4.53 -14.33 -16.11
N LEU A 65 4.10 -14.64 -17.34
CA LEU A 65 2.70 -14.50 -17.76
C LEU A 65 1.78 -15.45 -16.98
N ASN A 66 2.17 -16.71 -16.81
CA ASN A 66 1.40 -17.67 -16.03
C ASN A 66 1.24 -17.22 -14.58
N LYS A 67 2.33 -16.79 -13.93
CA LYS A 67 2.25 -16.25 -12.56
C LYS A 67 1.35 -15.01 -12.49
N PHE A 68 1.46 -14.12 -13.47
CA PHE A 68 0.63 -12.90 -13.53
C PHE A 68 -0.85 -13.26 -13.64
N LYS A 69 -1.19 -14.19 -14.55
CA LYS A 69 -2.53 -14.76 -14.68
C LYS A 69 -3.02 -15.34 -13.34
N ASP A 70 -2.24 -16.22 -12.70
CA ASP A 70 -2.59 -16.83 -11.41
C ASP A 70 -2.87 -15.77 -10.33
N THR A 71 -2.17 -14.65 -10.37
CA THR A 71 -2.32 -13.56 -9.39
C THR A 71 -3.59 -12.75 -9.62
N ILE A 72 -3.93 -12.51 -10.88
CA ILE A 72 -5.20 -11.89 -11.22
C ILE A 72 -6.34 -12.84 -10.81
N LEU A 73 -6.24 -14.12 -11.13
CA LEU A 73 -7.24 -15.15 -10.78
C LEU A 73 -7.35 -15.44 -9.28
N ALA A 74 -6.44 -14.93 -8.44
CA ALA A 74 -6.58 -15.01 -6.99
C ALA A 74 -7.83 -14.26 -6.46
N PHE A 75 -8.41 -13.38 -7.27
CA PHE A 75 -9.68 -12.71 -6.98
C PHE A 75 -10.56 -12.66 -8.24
N PRO A 76 -11.90 -12.63 -8.10
CA PRO A 76 -12.78 -12.43 -9.24
C PRO A 76 -12.43 -11.14 -10.01
N ILE A 77 -12.50 -11.17 -11.34
CA ILE A 77 -12.20 -10.00 -12.19
C ILE A 77 -13.08 -8.81 -11.85
N ASP A 78 -14.37 -9.04 -11.59
CA ASP A 78 -15.28 -7.99 -11.15
C ASP A 78 -14.86 -7.38 -9.81
N ASN A 79 -14.25 -8.16 -8.92
CA ASN A 79 -13.68 -7.63 -7.69
C ASN A 79 -12.53 -6.67 -8.01
N TRP A 80 -11.65 -7.02 -8.95
CA TRP A 80 -10.56 -6.13 -9.38
C TRP A 80 -11.07 -4.82 -9.97
N LYS A 81 -12.17 -4.83 -10.73
CA LYS A 81 -12.75 -3.62 -11.32
C LYS A 81 -13.43 -2.71 -10.29
N THR A 82 -14.04 -3.28 -9.25
CA THR A 82 -14.94 -2.53 -8.34
C THR A 82 -14.36 -2.24 -6.96
N VAL A 83 -13.36 -3.01 -6.51
CA VAL A 83 -12.78 -2.84 -5.18
C VAL A 83 -11.97 -1.55 -5.07
N LYS A 84 -12.13 -0.85 -3.96
CA LYS A 84 -11.26 0.30 -3.64
C LYS A 84 -9.87 -0.23 -3.28
N LEU A 85 -8.84 0.20 -4.02
CA LEU A 85 -7.53 -0.43 -4.03
C LEU A 85 -6.78 -0.33 -2.70
N TYR A 86 -7.10 0.63 -1.82
CA TYR A 86 -6.59 0.63 -0.43
C TYR A 86 -7.00 -0.61 0.38
N ARG A 87 -7.95 -1.42 -0.11
CA ARG A 87 -8.32 -2.70 0.51
C ARG A 87 -7.36 -3.83 0.12
N LYS A 88 -6.56 -3.64 -0.93
CA LYS A 88 -5.62 -4.64 -1.48
C LYS A 88 -4.16 -4.17 -1.45
N ASN A 89 -3.91 -2.87 -1.57
CA ASN A 89 -2.58 -2.29 -1.60
C ASN A 89 -2.32 -1.44 -0.35
N TYR A 90 -1.22 -1.75 0.31
CA TYR A 90 -0.86 -1.16 1.59
C TYR A 90 -0.44 0.31 1.49
N ILE A 91 0.24 0.70 0.42
CA ILE A 91 0.69 2.07 0.22
C ILE A 91 -0.50 3.00 -0.04
N ILE A 92 -1.47 2.57 -0.84
CA ILE A 92 -2.73 3.31 -1.06
C ILE A 92 -3.49 3.44 0.26
N LEU A 93 -3.49 2.41 1.12
CA LEU A 93 -4.07 2.48 2.46
C LEU A 93 -3.38 3.49 3.36
N GLN A 94 -2.04 3.53 3.36
CA GLN A 94 -1.27 4.51 4.12
C GLN A 94 -1.63 5.94 3.70
N VAL A 95 -1.66 6.22 2.39
CA VAL A 95 -2.01 7.56 1.86
C VAL A 95 -3.45 7.91 2.23
N ALA A 96 -4.40 6.99 2.09
CA ALA A 96 -5.78 7.22 2.51
C ALA A 96 -5.90 7.46 4.03
N CYS A 97 -5.15 6.73 4.85
CA CYS A 97 -5.11 6.90 6.30
C CYS A 97 -4.58 8.28 6.69
N VAL A 98 -3.48 8.72 6.09
CA VAL A 98 -2.87 10.02 6.39
C VAL A 98 -3.73 11.17 5.84
N GLU A 99 -4.03 11.16 4.55
CA GLU A 99 -4.55 12.35 3.85
C GLU A 99 -6.08 12.47 3.90
N TYR A 100 -6.83 11.39 4.15
CA TYR A 100 -8.30 11.45 4.21
C TYR A 100 -8.85 11.25 5.62
N LEU A 101 -8.23 10.37 6.42
CA LEU A 101 -8.69 10.10 7.78
C LEU A 101 -8.03 11.01 8.82
N LEU A 102 -6.70 11.05 8.86
CA LEU A 102 -5.98 11.71 9.95
C LEU A 102 -5.77 13.20 9.70
N TYR A 103 -5.42 13.63 8.50
CA TYR A 103 -5.06 15.02 8.22
C TYR A 103 -5.75 15.52 6.93
N PRO A 104 -7.09 15.50 6.85
CA PRO A 104 -7.78 15.96 5.65
C PRO A 104 -7.44 17.41 5.30
N ASN A 105 -7.16 17.64 4.02
CA ASN A 105 -6.88 18.96 3.43
C ASN A 105 -5.65 19.67 4.04
N LYS A 106 -4.63 18.93 4.44
CA LYS A 106 -3.31 19.50 4.79
C LYS A 106 -2.41 19.62 3.56
N ASP A 107 -1.35 20.38 3.71
CA ASP A 107 -0.34 20.58 2.68
C ASP A 107 0.62 19.38 2.57
N ASN A 108 1.34 19.34 1.45
CA ASN A 108 2.27 18.26 1.13
C ASN A 108 3.45 18.16 2.12
N GLU A 109 3.87 19.27 2.71
CA GLU A 109 4.98 19.30 3.65
C GLU A 109 4.59 18.64 4.97
N GLU A 110 3.37 18.84 5.44
CA GLU A 110 2.85 18.13 6.61
C GLU A 110 2.71 16.63 6.39
N TYR A 111 2.29 16.20 5.20
CA TYR A 111 2.24 14.77 4.87
C TYR A 111 3.63 14.15 4.79
N LYS A 112 4.60 14.85 4.18
CA LYS A 112 5.99 14.38 4.08
C LYS A 112 6.61 14.12 5.45
N LYS A 113 6.35 14.96 6.45
CA LYS A 113 6.84 14.72 7.83
C LYS A 113 6.32 13.41 8.43
N ILE A 114 5.08 13.03 8.08
CA ILE A 114 4.49 11.76 8.53
C ILE A 114 5.17 10.59 7.81
N TYR A 115 5.31 10.67 6.47
CA TYR A 115 5.94 9.61 5.68
C TYR A 115 7.44 9.44 5.98
N SER A 116 8.15 10.53 6.30
CA SER A 116 9.53 10.52 6.76
C SER A 116 9.67 10.10 8.24
N CYS A 117 8.56 9.74 8.90
CA CYS A 117 8.54 9.25 10.28
C CYS A 117 9.21 10.18 11.30
N ASP A 118 8.98 11.49 11.17
CA ASP A 118 9.34 12.48 12.19
C ASP A 118 8.78 12.05 13.56
N GLU A 119 9.61 12.08 14.61
CA GLU A 119 9.26 11.47 15.90
C GLU A 119 8.05 12.12 16.56
N GLN A 120 7.94 13.44 16.48
CA GLN A 120 6.81 14.16 17.02
C GLN A 120 5.54 13.81 16.22
N LYS A 121 5.64 13.79 14.89
CA LYS A 121 4.49 13.44 14.03
C LYS A 121 4.02 12.01 14.20
N VAL A 122 4.93 11.05 14.34
CA VAL A 122 4.59 9.64 14.58
C VAL A 122 3.75 9.50 15.85
N THR A 123 4.10 10.23 16.91
CA THR A 123 3.35 10.22 18.17
C THR A 123 1.96 10.87 18.00
N GLU A 124 1.89 12.03 17.34
CA GLU A 124 0.61 12.70 17.04
C GLU A 124 -0.32 11.82 16.21
N VAL A 125 0.22 11.17 15.18
CA VAL A 125 -0.48 10.24 14.28
C VAL A 125 -1.01 9.04 15.05
N TYR A 126 -0.17 8.41 15.87
CA TYR A 126 -0.58 7.28 16.72
C TYR A 126 -1.73 7.69 17.64
N ASN A 127 -1.56 8.78 18.39
CA ASN A 127 -2.59 9.24 19.32
C ASN A 127 -3.90 9.55 18.60
N LYS A 128 -3.85 10.17 17.42
CA LYS A 128 -5.04 10.47 16.62
C LYS A 128 -5.70 9.21 16.07
N LEU A 129 -4.92 8.25 15.59
CA LEU A 129 -5.44 7.01 15.03
C LEU A 129 -6.10 6.12 16.09
N PHE A 130 -5.56 6.10 17.32
CA PHE A 130 -6.06 5.30 18.43
C PHE A 130 -7.02 6.06 19.38
N ASP A 131 -7.44 7.28 19.01
CA ASP A 131 -8.30 8.16 19.83
C ASP A 131 -7.74 8.44 21.24
N LEU A 132 -6.42 8.53 21.37
CA LEU A 132 -5.72 8.79 22.63
C LEU A 132 -5.51 10.28 22.87
N PRO A 133 -5.36 10.70 24.15
CA PRO A 133 -5.01 12.06 24.50
C PRO A 133 -3.71 12.53 23.82
N LYS A 134 -3.62 13.81 23.45
CA LYS A 134 -2.43 14.38 22.77
C LYS A 134 -1.14 14.24 23.57
N ASN A 135 -1.23 14.23 24.89
CA ASN A 135 -0.11 14.07 25.82
C ASN A 135 0.24 12.60 26.11
N ASN A 136 -0.41 11.64 25.45
CA ASN A 136 -0.01 10.24 25.53
C ASN A 136 1.37 10.06 24.89
N ILE A 137 2.26 9.39 25.60
CA ILE A 137 3.62 9.08 25.14
C ILE A 137 3.67 7.57 24.93
N PRO A 138 3.61 7.07 23.69
CA PRO A 138 3.75 5.65 23.39
C PRO A 138 5.15 5.15 23.77
N ASP A 139 5.25 3.87 24.13
CA ASP A 139 6.56 3.24 24.36
C ASP A 139 7.34 3.06 23.05
N ASN A 140 8.63 2.76 23.17
CA ASN A 140 9.52 2.63 22.00
C ASN A 140 9.10 1.49 21.05
N VAL A 141 8.44 0.45 21.54
CA VAL A 141 7.98 -0.69 20.72
C VAL A 141 6.80 -0.25 19.85
N THR A 142 5.87 0.49 20.46
CA THR A 142 4.74 1.13 19.81
C THR A 142 5.19 2.14 18.77
N VAL A 143 6.13 3.03 19.12
CA VAL A 143 6.71 3.99 18.16
C VAL A 143 7.33 3.25 16.97
N ARG A 144 8.06 2.16 17.18
CA ARG A 144 8.65 1.37 16.10
C ARG A 144 7.58 0.76 15.18
N ALA A 145 6.51 0.17 15.73
CA ALA A 145 5.44 -0.42 14.94
C ALA A 145 4.65 0.62 14.13
N VAL A 146 4.44 1.81 14.70
CA VAL A 146 3.82 2.94 13.99
C VAL A 146 4.74 3.44 12.89
N LYS A 147 6.05 3.61 13.16
CA LYS A 147 7.03 3.98 12.13
C LYS A 147 7.06 2.97 10.99
N SER A 148 7.09 1.67 11.27
CA SER A 148 7.03 0.66 10.20
C SER A 148 5.76 0.75 9.37
N PHE A 149 4.66 1.23 9.96
CA PHE A 149 3.44 1.44 9.21
C PHE A 149 3.48 2.68 8.31
N PHE A 150 4.09 3.79 8.72
CA PHE A 150 4.06 5.04 7.93
C PHE A 150 5.31 5.26 7.07
N SER A 151 6.40 4.54 7.34
CA SER A 151 7.67 4.69 6.64
C SER A 151 7.59 4.05 5.25
N TYR A 152 7.53 4.89 4.23
CA TYR A 152 7.69 4.47 2.85
C TYR A 152 8.38 5.57 2.06
N ASP A 153 9.70 5.43 1.88
CA ASP A 153 10.57 6.47 1.30
C ASP A 153 10.10 6.94 -0.08
N ILE A 154 9.47 6.06 -0.87
CA ILE A 154 8.92 6.41 -2.18
C ILE A 154 7.86 7.53 -2.12
N LEU A 155 7.14 7.66 -1.00
CA LEU A 155 6.13 8.71 -0.79
C LEU A 155 6.77 10.06 -0.45
N VAL A 156 8.03 10.05 -0.02
CA VAL A 156 8.82 11.26 0.27
C VAL A 156 9.58 11.71 -0.98
N ASP A 157 10.17 10.75 -1.69
CA ASP A 157 11.15 10.99 -2.75
C ASP A 157 10.54 11.11 -4.16
N ASP A 158 9.46 10.37 -4.46
CA ASP A 158 8.82 10.33 -5.78
C ASP A 158 7.44 11.02 -5.73
N ASN A 159 7.42 12.32 -6.00
CA ASN A 159 6.17 13.10 -6.03
C ASN A 159 5.18 12.57 -7.06
N ASP A 160 5.64 12.06 -8.20
CA ASP A 160 4.75 11.54 -9.26
C ASP A 160 4.08 10.23 -8.81
N TYR A 161 4.80 9.41 -8.03
CA TYR A 161 4.24 8.23 -7.38
C TYR A 161 3.09 8.59 -6.44
N LEU A 162 3.33 9.52 -5.52
CA LEU A 162 2.32 9.98 -4.57
C LEU A 162 1.13 10.63 -5.28
N GLU A 163 1.39 11.45 -6.30
CA GLU A 163 0.33 12.12 -7.06
C GLU A 163 -0.55 11.11 -7.81
N THR A 164 0.02 10.02 -8.33
CA THR A 164 -0.76 8.93 -8.94
C THR A 164 -1.76 8.35 -7.94
N ILE A 165 -1.33 8.11 -6.69
CA ILE A 165 -2.23 7.62 -5.63
C ILE A 165 -3.29 8.65 -5.29
N ARG A 166 -2.91 9.93 -5.17
CA ARG A 166 -3.87 11.02 -4.88
C ARG A 166 -4.91 11.20 -5.97
N LEU A 167 -4.53 11.07 -7.24
CA LEU A 167 -5.46 11.11 -8.37
C LEU A 167 -6.46 9.95 -8.28
N TYR A 168 -5.97 8.74 -8.02
CA TYR A 168 -6.82 7.58 -7.79
C TYR A 168 -7.80 7.79 -6.62
N LEU A 169 -7.31 8.21 -5.45
CA LEU A 169 -8.14 8.41 -4.26
C LEU A 169 -9.18 9.54 -4.43
N ARG A 170 -8.88 10.58 -5.22
CA ARG A 170 -9.84 11.64 -5.59
C ARG A 170 -10.96 11.14 -6.50
N GLY A 171 -10.69 10.09 -7.29
CA GLY A 171 -11.65 9.50 -8.22
C GLY A 171 -12.69 8.56 -7.57
N ILE A 172 -12.58 8.26 -6.27
CA ILE A 172 -13.44 7.29 -5.58
C ILE A 172 -14.22 7.91 -4.41
N ASP A 173 -15.41 7.36 -4.11
CA ASP A 173 -16.19 7.77 -2.93
C ASP A 173 -15.63 7.15 -1.64
N ILE A 174 -15.14 8.01 -0.74
CA ILE A 174 -14.61 7.66 0.59
C ILE A 174 -15.53 8.25 1.67
N ASN A 175 -16.70 7.61 1.84
CA ASN A 175 -17.67 7.99 2.86
C ASN A 175 -17.25 7.54 4.28
N SER A 176 -18.08 7.84 5.29
CA SER A 176 -17.80 7.53 6.69
C SER A 176 -17.57 6.04 6.99
N ARG A 177 -18.23 5.13 6.25
CA ARG A 177 -18.02 3.68 6.38
C ARG A 177 -16.63 3.29 5.89
N GLU A 178 -16.17 3.90 4.80
CA GLU A 178 -14.81 3.69 4.28
C GLU A 178 -13.75 4.25 5.20
N LEU A 179 -13.94 5.44 5.76
CA LEU A 179 -13.03 6.00 6.77
C LEU A 179 -12.91 5.09 7.99
N LYS A 180 -14.02 4.50 8.45
CA LYS A 180 -14.00 3.50 9.54
C LYS A 180 -13.21 2.24 9.14
N TYR A 181 -13.37 1.77 7.90
CA TYR A 181 -12.58 0.66 7.40
C TYR A 181 -11.08 0.99 7.37
N ILE A 182 -10.70 2.14 6.80
CA ILE A 182 -9.31 2.60 6.72
C ILE A 182 -8.70 2.68 8.12
N LYS A 183 -9.42 3.26 9.09
CA LYS A 183 -8.99 3.36 10.49
C LYS A 183 -8.73 1.98 11.08
N ASN A 184 -9.74 1.10 11.05
CA ASN A 184 -9.66 -0.24 11.65
C ASN A 184 -8.53 -1.06 11.01
N ARG A 185 -8.43 -1.03 9.68
CA ARG A 185 -7.41 -1.79 8.96
C ARG A 185 -6.01 -1.28 9.24
N SER A 186 -5.83 0.04 9.38
CA SER A 186 -4.53 0.62 9.75
C SER A 186 -4.11 0.21 11.16
N ILE A 187 -5.05 0.23 12.12
CA ILE A 187 -4.82 -0.22 13.50
C ILE A 187 -4.45 -1.71 13.54
N GLU A 188 -5.19 -2.56 12.81
CA GLU A 188 -4.90 -4.00 12.72
C GLU A 188 -3.46 -4.26 12.27
N ILE A 189 -2.99 -3.57 11.22
CA ILE A 189 -1.63 -3.76 10.70
C ILE A 189 -0.57 -3.29 11.69
N ILE A 190 -0.79 -2.14 12.35
CA ILE A 190 0.13 -1.66 13.41
C ILE A 190 0.18 -2.66 14.57
N ASN A 191 -0.96 -3.21 14.99
CA ASN A 191 -1.01 -4.18 16.07
C ASN A 191 -0.35 -5.52 15.69
N SER A 192 -0.51 -5.99 14.45
CA SER A 192 0.21 -7.18 13.99
C SER A 192 1.73 -6.98 14.01
N ALA A 193 2.21 -5.78 13.67
CA ALA A 193 3.62 -5.45 13.78
C ALA A 193 4.13 -5.42 15.24
N LEU A 194 3.25 -5.14 16.21
CA LEU A 194 3.60 -5.23 17.64
C LEU A 194 3.79 -6.69 18.08
N ASP A 195 2.94 -7.60 17.61
CA ASP A 195 2.99 -9.02 17.96
C ASP A 195 4.22 -9.74 17.36
N GLU A 196 4.73 -9.26 16.23
CA GLU A 196 5.91 -9.79 15.56
C GLU A 196 7.26 -9.28 16.11
N LEU A 197 7.25 -8.24 16.96
CA LEU A 197 8.47 -7.70 17.55
C LEU A 197 8.92 -8.58 18.74
N PRO A 198 10.21 -8.95 18.84
CA PRO A 198 10.71 -9.69 19.99
C PRO A 198 10.43 -8.90 21.27
N ALA A 199 9.87 -9.57 22.28
CA ALA A 199 9.57 -8.99 23.58
C ALA A 199 10.76 -8.14 24.08
N PRO A 200 10.52 -6.96 24.67
CA PRO A 200 11.60 -6.12 25.16
C PRO A 200 12.46 -6.95 26.11
N THR A 201 13.75 -7.05 25.79
CA THR A 201 14.73 -7.61 26.73
C THR A 201 14.67 -6.73 27.95
N ARG A 202 14.04 -7.22 29.02
CA ARG A 202 14.13 -6.62 30.35
C ARG A 202 15.62 -6.56 30.66
N ARG A 203 16.25 -5.39 30.53
CA ARG A 203 17.55 -5.15 31.15
C ARG A 203 17.32 -5.42 32.63
N ARG A 204 17.83 -6.54 33.13
CA ARG A 204 17.98 -6.78 34.56
C ARG A 204 18.75 -5.57 35.07
N CYS A 205 18.10 -4.70 35.84
CA CYS A 205 18.81 -3.82 36.74
C CYS A 205 19.64 -4.75 37.63
N VAL A 206 20.94 -4.76 37.41
CA VAL A 206 21.89 -5.28 38.38
C VAL A 206 21.84 -4.27 39.51
N ILE A 207 21.12 -4.62 40.57
CA ILE A 207 21.22 -3.89 41.83
C ILE A 207 22.59 -4.31 42.40
N SER A 208 23.46 -3.31 42.50
CA SER A 208 24.78 -3.34 43.14
C SER A 208 24.71 -3.78 44.59
#